data_AF-A0A1A7YDQ7-F1
#
_entry.id   AF-A0A1A7YDQ7-F1
#
_cell.length_a   1.000
_cell.length_b   1.000
_cell.length_c   1.000
_cell.angle_alpha   90.00
_cell.angle_beta   90.00
_cell.angle_gamma   90.00
#
_symmetry.space_group_name_H-M   'P 1'
#
loop_
_entity.id
_entity.type
_entity.pdbx_description
1 polymer ?
#
loop_
_entity_poly.entity_id
_entity_poly.type
_entity_poly.pdbx_seq_one_letter_code
_entity_poly.pdbx_strand_id
1 'polypeptide(L)'
;KLSFITELKTFQIEDVESCVAYKLSVRCALDYAPWSDWSPEEMVLTKLNKNRITLLLWRKVAEEGRDGKRNVRLMWRGVPSTCEE
;
A
#
# COMPACT_ATOMS: atom_id res chain seq x y z
N LYS A 1 29.44 19.44 22.75
CA LYS A 1 28.52 20.46 22.21
C LYS A 1 27.21 19.74 21.94
N LEU A 2 26.21 19.97 22.79
CA LEU A 2 24.92 19.31 22.74
C LEU A 2 24.08 19.94 21.61
N SER A 3 23.54 19.11 20.74
CA SER A 3 22.62 19.51 19.69
C SER A 3 21.18 19.36 20.19
N PHE A 4 20.43 20.45 20.06
CA PHE A 4 19.02 20.58 20.41
C PHE A 4 18.17 19.74 19.47
N ILE A 5 17.09 19.16 20.01
CA ILE A 5 16.01 18.58 19.20
C ILE A 5 15.41 19.75 18.40
N THR A 6 15.77 19.83 17.12
CA THR A 6 15.10 20.70 16.16
C THR A 6 13.70 20.15 15.95
N GLU A 7 12.70 21.03 16.07
CA GLU A 7 11.27 20.79 15.87
C GLU A 7 10.91 19.50 15.12
N LEU A 8 10.03 18.68 15.71
CA LEU A 8 9.43 17.53 15.05
C LEU A 8 8.69 18.02 13.79
N LYS A 9 9.29 17.76 12.62
CA LYS A 9 8.66 18.02 11.32
C LYS A 9 8.00 16.74 10.84
N THR A 10 6.69 16.84 10.59
CA THR A 10 5.93 15.78 9.94
C THR A 10 5.91 16.03 8.44
N PHE A 11 6.27 15.02 7.66
CA PHE A 11 6.16 15.03 6.21
C PHE A 11 5.08 14.05 5.79
N GLN A 12 4.22 14.46 4.86
CA GLN A 12 3.23 13.59 4.23
C GLN A 12 3.78 13.14 2.88
N ILE A 13 3.80 11.82 2.66
CA ILE A 13 4.15 11.21 1.39
C ILE A 13 2.83 10.78 0.74
N GLU A 14 2.48 11.42 -0.37
CA GLU A 14 1.25 11.15 -1.12
C GLU A 14 1.53 10.22 -2.31
N ASP A 15 0.46 9.77 -2.99
CA ASP A 15 0.52 8.94 -4.19
C ASP A 15 1.30 7.61 -4.07
N VAL A 16 1.36 7.05 -2.86
CA VAL A 16 1.95 5.73 -2.60
C VAL A 16 1.04 4.59 -3.09
N GLU A 17 1.65 3.45 -3.43
CA GLU A 17 0.91 2.23 -3.74
C GLU A 17 0.17 1.72 -2.51
N SER A 18 -0.99 1.12 -2.75
CA SER A 18 -1.84 0.60 -1.69
C SER A 18 -1.48 -0.83 -1.31
N CYS A 19 -1.50 -1.12 0.00
CA CYS A 19 -1.09 -2.40 0.56
C CYS A 19 0.31 -2.84 0.10
N VAL A 20 1.26 -1.91 0.24
CA VAL A 20 2.67 -2.15 -0.08
C VAL A 20 3.51 -1.78 1.14
N ALA A 21 4.50 -2.64 1.44
CA ALA A 21 5.46 -2.41 2.50
C ALA A 21 6.61 -1.55 1.96
N TYR A 22 6.74 -0.34 2.50
CA TYR A 22 7.85 0.56 2.19
C TYR A 22 8.89 0.53 3.30
N LYS A 23 10.15 0.68 2.90
CA LYS A 23 11.28 0.87 3.79
C LYS A 23 11.69 2.33 3.76
N LEU A 24 11.57 3.02 4.88
CA LEU A 24 11.79 4.46 5.00
C LEU A 24 13.02 4.74 5.87
N SER A 25 13.81 5.72 5.46
CA SER A 25 14.88 6.32 6.28
C SER A 25 14.97 7.80 5.97
N VAL A 26 15.39 8.60 6.94
CA VAL A 26 15.48 10.05 6.82
C VAL A 26 16.88 10.53 7.16
N ARG A 27 17.33 11.60 6.52
CA ARG A 27 18.52 12.36 6.90
C ARG A 27 18.20 13.83 6.73
N CYS A 28 18.92 14.68 7.46
CA CYS A 28 18.70 16.12 7.43
C CYS A 28 19.98 16.87 7.06
N ALA A 29 19.82 18.06 6.52
CA ALA A 29 20.90 19.01 6.28
C ALA A 29 20.37 20.40 6.60
N LEU A 30 21.26 21.30 7.02
CA LEU A 30 20.99 22.73 6.99
C LEU A 30 21.31 23.25 5.58
N ASP A 31 20.74 24.37 5.17
CA ASP A 31 20.82 24.92 3.80
C ASP A 31 22.23 24.94 3.18
N TYR A 32 23.26 25.16 4.00
CA TYR A 32 24.66 25.22 3.56
C TYR A 32 25.58 24.22 4.30
N ALA A 33 25.02 23.19 4.93
CA ALA A 33 25.78 22.17 5.67
C ALA A 33 25.76 20.80 4.96
N PRO A 34 26.77 19.95 5.18
CA PRO A 34 26.70 18.55 4.77
C PRO A 34 25.49 17.84 5.39
N TRP A 35 25.00 16.81 4.70
CA TRP A 35 23.94 15.94 5.20
C TRP A 35 24.41 15.16 6.44
N SER A 36 23.47 14.89 7.34
CA SER A 36 23.64 13.91 8.41
C SER A 36 23.75 12.50 7.85
N ASP A 37 24.13 11.58 8.73
CA ASP A 37 23.90 10.17 8.51
C ASP A 37 22.39 9.86 8.41
N TRP A 38 22.08 8.73 7.77
CA TRP A 38 20.73 8.22 7.70
C TRP A 38 20.24 7.74 9.07
N SER A 39 18.95 7.95 9.33
CA SER A 39 18.25 7.29 10.42
C SER A 39 18.23 5.77 10.21
N PRO A 40 17.95 4.99 11.27
CA PRO A 40 17.55 3.60 11.09
C PRO A 40 16.40 3.47 10.11
N GLU A 41 16.37 2.34 9.40
CA GLU A 41 15.29 2.02 8.49
C GLU A 41 14.06 1.57 9.26
N GLU A 42 12.89 2.07 8.86
CA GLU A 42 11.60 1.66 9.39
C GLU A 42 10.74 1.07 8.27
N MET A 43 10.08 -0.05 8.55
CA MET A 43 9.15 -0.69 7.63
C MET A 43 7.74 -0.22 7.93
N VAL A 44 7.06 0.35 6.92
CA VAL A 44 5.69 0.84 7.04
C VAL A 44 4.83 0.20 5.96
N LEU A 45 3.73 -0.45 6.35
CA LEU A 45 2.74 -0.99 5.43
C LEU A 45 1.68 0.08 5.13
N THR A 46 1.47 0.40 3.86
CA THR A 46 0.40 1.32 3.46
C THR A 46 -0.98 0.66 3.58
N LYS A 47 -1.98 1.45 3.95
CA LYS A 47 -3.36 1.00 4.06
C LYS A 47 -3.96 0.63 2.70
N LEU A 48 -5.01 -0.18 2.76
CA LEU A 48 -5.81 -0.52 1.60
C LEU A 48 -6.63 0.69 1.12
N ASN A 49 -6.38 1.12 -0.10
CA ASN A 49 -7.13 2.16 -0.79
C ASN A 49 -8.31 1.49 -1.51
N LYS A 50 -9.48 1.51 -0.85
CA LYS A 50 -10.70 0.86 -1.33
C LYS A 50 -11.14 1.34 -2.72
N ASN A 51 -10.80 2.57 -3.08
CA ASN A 51 -11.15 3.16 -4.39
C ASN A 51 -10.29 2.60 -5.54
N ARG A 52 -9.14 2.00 -5.24
CA ARG A 52 -8.21 1.43 -6.23
C ARG A 52 -8.23 -0.10 -6.29
N ILE A 53 -9.10 -0.75 -5.50
CA ILE A 53 -9.21 -2.22 -5.51
C ILE A 53 -9.82 -2.67 -6.84
N THR A 54 -9.03 -3.39 -7.64
CA THR A 54 -9.54 -4.13 -8.79
C THR A 54 -9.67 -5.60 -8.41
N LEU A 55 -10.90 -6.05 -8.14
CA LEU A 55 -11.16 -7.47 -7.93
C LEU A 55 -10.97 -8.20 -9.27
N LEU A 56 -10.00 -9.11 -9.31
CA LEU A 56 -9.79 -9.97 -10.48
C LEU A 56 -10.94 -10.96 -10.58
N LEU A 57 -12.01 -10.54 -11.26
CA LEU A 57 -13.24 -11.30 -11.42
C LEU A 57 -13.11 -12.26 -12.61
N TRP A 58 -13.42 -13.52 -12.35
CA TRP A 58 -13.52 -14.57 -13.35
C TRP A 58 -14.90 -15.20 -13.31
N ARG A 59 -15.36 -15.68 -14.46
CA ARG A 59 -16.59 -16.48 -14.54
C ARG A 59 -16.36 -17.75 -15.33
N LYS A 60 -16.95 -18.84 -14.88
CA LYS A 60 -17.09 -20.09 -15.63
C LYS A 60 -18.56 -20.32 -15.91
N VAL A 61 -18.92 -20.36 -17.18
CA VAL A 61 -20.29 -20.57 -17.65
C VAL A 61 -20.43 -22.04 -18.02
N ALA A 62 -21.42 -22.73 -17.44
CA ALA A 62 -21.75 -24.10 -17.79
C ALA A 62 -22.55 -24.15 -19.11
N GLU A 63 -22.65 -25.33 -19.70
CA GLU A 63 -23.55 -25.58 -20.82
C GLU A 63 -25.00 -25.28 -20.45
N GLU A 64 -25.80 -25.01 -21.48
CA GLU A 64 -27.19 -24.65 -21.33
C GLU A 64 -28.01 -25.87 -20.91
N GLY A 65 -28.72 -25.72 -19.79
CA GLY A 65 -29.64 -26.71 -19.28
C GLY A 65 -30.86 -26.85 -20.18
N ARG A 66 -31.61 -27.95 -19.98
CA ARG A 66 -32.83 -28.24 -20.75
C ARG A 66 -33.95 -27.19 -20.56
N ASP A 67 -33.83 -26.36 -19.54
CA ASP A 67 -34.75 -25.25 -19.21
C ASP A 67 -34.30 -23.91 -19.82
N GLY A 68 -33.28 -23.91 -20.70
CA GLY A 68 -32.69 -22.71 -21.28
C GLY A 68 -31.86 -21.87 -20.31
N LYS A 69 -31.62 -22.37 -19.08
CA LYS A 69 -30.81 -21.66 -18.09
C LYS A 69 -29.37 -22.13 -18.11
N ARG A 70 -28.45 -21.22 -17.78
CA ARG A 70 -27.01 -21.51 -17.63
C ARG A 70 -26.56 -21.26 -16.21
N ASN A 71 -25.88 -22.24 -15.63
CA ASN A 71 -25.23 -22.04 -14.34
C ASN A 71 -23.91 -21.28 -14.54
N VAL A 72 -23.74 -20.18 -13.81
CA VAL A 72 -22.51 -19.37 -13.84
C VAL A 72 -21.82 -19.44 -12.49
N ARG A 73 -20.56 -19.90 -12.47
CA ARG A 73 -19.70 -19.81 -11.29
C ARG A 73 -18.89 -18.52 -11.37
N LEU A 74 -19.13 -17.62 -10.42
CA LEU A 74 -18.33 -16.42 -10.22
C LEU A 74 -17.18 -16.74 -9.26
N MET A 75 -15.99 -16.27 -9.60
CA MET A 75 -14.78 -16.43 -8.81
C MET A 75 -14.07 -15.08 -8.79
N TRP A 76 -13.46 -14.71 -7.68
CA TRP A 76 -12.63 -13.50 -7.61
C TRP A 76 -11.41 -13.75 -6.75
N ARG A 77 -10.32 -13.05 -7.04
CA ARG A 77 -9.20 -12.95 -6.08
C ARG A 77 -9.55 -11.87 -5.05
N GLY A 78 -9.63 -12.26 -3.79
CA GLY A 78 -9.82 -11.33 -2.68
C GLY A 78 -8.58 -10.47 -2.42
N VAL A 79 -8.75 -9.41 -1.64
CA VAL A 79 -7.64 -8.64 -1.08
C VAL A 79 -6.86 -9.54 -0.10
N PRO A 80 -5.51 -9.51 -0.10
CA PRO A 80 -4.73 -10.25 0.88
C PRO A 80 -5.14 -9.88 2.31
N SER A 81 -5.31 -10.88 3.17
CA SER A 81 -5.67 -10.67 4.59
C SER A 81 -4.61 -9.93 5.40
N THR A 82 -3.40 -9.78 4.85
CA THR A 82 -2.29 -9.03 5.44
C THR A 82 -2.40 -7.53 5.21
N CYS A 83 -3.35 -7.07 4.37
CA CYS A 83 -3.61 -5.65 4.15
C CYS A 83 -4.53 -5.10 5.23
N GLU A 84 -4.11 -4.05 5.93
CA GLU A 84 -4.96 -3.34 6.88
C GLU A 84 -5.81 -2.26 6.18
N GLU A 85 -7.02 -1.98 6.73
CA GLU A 85 -7.91 -0.91 6.28
C GLU A 85 -7.59 0.47 6.91
#